data_AF-A0A5C3NNJ4-F1
#
_entry.id   AF-A0A5C3NNJ4-F1
#
_cell.length_a   1.000
_cell.length_b   1.000
_cell.length_c   1.000
_cell.angle_alpha   90.00
_cell.angle_beta   90.00
_cell.angle_gamma   90.00
#
_symmetry.space_group_name_H-M   'P 1'
#
loop_
_entity.id
_entity.type
_entity.pdbx_description
1 polymer ?
#
loop_
_entity_poly.entity_id
_entity_poly.type
_entity_poly.pdbx_seq_one_letter_code
_entity_poly.pdbx_strand_id
1 'polypeptide(L)'
;LAGELRFRLTASRDPASFSSGVDMTNKREVPWCIPLPAIAGNQTFASVRHILTAVDATVPQQLMDLARKHYHKFLSGNLMGTRHLHAFGQPFDIPLDRGKITFAVVGKDRVAYARLKNISSFHTGRCPGDSEPLERHFPVSGTIICCFEPSSLPEHSGKRVVVLRVLRSLEWDPIRPNPTYTGPPIPPELYPQAGQLLMTFRYRKPRVWALDVDRSGWKRSNTAAPFAILFENALEYGSLA
;
A
#
# COMPACT_ATOMS: atom_id res chain seq x y z
N LEU A 1 -14.69 1.31 8.35
CA LEU A 1 -13.64 0.40 8.88
C LEU A 1 -12.23 1.00 8.90
N ALA A 2 -11.93 2.02 8.10
CA ALA A 2 -10.61 2.64 8.00
C ALA A 2 -10.25 3.62 9.15
N GLY A 3 -10.95 3.55 10.28
CA GLY A 3 -10.65 4.40 11.43
C GLY A 3 -9.26 4.09 11.99
N GLU A 4 -8.59 5.11 12.51
CA GLU A 4 -7.23 5.01 13.02
C GLU A 4 -7.10 5.85 14.29
N LEU A 5 -6.39 5.32 15.29
CA LEU A 5 -5.86 6.13 16.39
C LEU A 5 -4.46 6.59 16.03
N ARG A 6 -4.23 7.90 16.01
CA ARG A 6 -2.93 8.52 15.72
C ARG A 6 -2.45 9.32 16.91
N PHE A 7 -1.15 9.53 16.96
CA PHE A 7 -0.49 10.29 18.01
C PHE A 7 0.15 11.51 17.38
N ARG A 8 -0.04 12.67 18.00
CA ARG A 8 0.54 13.93 17.53
C ARG A 8 1.60 14.41 18.52
N LEU A 9 2.71 14.88 17.98
CA LEU A 9 3.76 15.57 18.72
C LEU A 9 3.38 17.05 18.81
N THR A 10 3.28 17.57 20.03
CA THR A 10 2.94 18.96 20.32
C THR A 10 4.14 19.68 20.92
N ALA A 11 4.22 21.00 20.70
CA ALA A 11 5.31 21.83 21.22
C ALA A 11 5.24 22.05 22.73
N SER A 12 4.07 21.81 23.36
CA SER A 12 3.86 22.00 24.79
C SER A 12 2.88 20.96 25.35
N ARG A 13 2.67 21.02 26.67
CA ARG A 13 1.70 20.20 27.41
C ARG A 13 0.28 20.80 27.41
N ASP A 14 0.10 21.98 26.83
CA ASP A 14 -1.22 22.61 26.71
C ASP A 14 -2.08 21.85 25.67
N PRO A 15 -3.25 21.31 26.05
CA PRO A 15 -4.16 20.64 25.12
C PRO A 15 -4.56 21.49 23.91
N ALA A 16 -4.59 22.83 24.03
CA ALA A 16 -4.92 23.70 22.91
C ALA A 16 -3.91 23.57 21.74
N SER A 17 -2.67 23.17 22.02
CA SER A 17 -1.63 22.95 21.01
C SER A 17 -1.83 21.72 20.13
N PHE A 18 -2.79 20.84 20.47
CA PHE A 18 -3.05 19.60 19.73
C PHE A 18 -3.38 19.85 18.24
N SER A 19 -4.15 20.90 17.95
CA SER A 19 -4.54 21.28 16.58
C SER A 19 -3.33 21.58 15.69
N SER A 20 -2.33 22.25 16.26
CA SER A 20 -1.06 22.62 15.61
C SER A 20 0.02 21.53 15.65
N GLY A 21 -0.21 20.41 16.32
CA GLY A 21 0.76 19.32 16.42
C GLY A 21 1.04 18.64 15.08
N VAL A 22 2.09 17.83 15.01
CA VAL A 22 2.40 17.01 13.80
C VAL A 22 2.16 15.54 14.10
N ASP A 23 1.64 14.78 13.13
CA ASP A 23 1.48 13.34 13.29
C ASP A 23 2.86 12.70 13.56
N MET A 24 2.96 11.92 14.63
CA MET A 24 4.15 11.13 14.93
C MET A 24 4.33 10.11 13.81
N THR A 25 5.50 10.08 13.18
CA THR A 25 5.80 9.15 12.10
C THR A 25 6.52 7.91 12.61
N ASN A 26 6.30 6.77 11.95
CA ASN A 26 7.13 5.58 12.17
C ASN A 26 8.45 5.69 11.37
N LYS A 27 9.35 4.70 11.50
CA LYS A 27 10.64 4.64 10.78
C LYS A 27 10.53 4.68 9.25
N ARG A 28 9.34 4.55 8.69
CA ARG A 28 9.04 4.63 7.25
C ARG A 28 8.49 6.00 6.87
N GLU A 29 8.60 6.99 7.77
CA GLU A 29 8.26 8.39 7.54
C GLU A 29 6.80 8.61 7.08
N VAL A 30 5.92 7.80 7.66
CA VAL A 30 4.47 7.82 7.49
C VAL A 30 3.82 7.87 8.86
N PRO A 31 2.61 8.43 9.00
CA PRO A 31 1.92 8.51 10.28
C PRO A 31 1.89 7.15 11.00
N TRP A 32 2.29 7.16 12.27
CA TRP A 32 2.13 6.02 13.15
C TRP A 32 0.70 5.97 13.64
N CYS A 33 0.03 4.85 13.35
CA CYS A 33 -1.37 4.67 13.64
C CYS A 33 -1.64 3.27 14.22
N ILE A 34 -2.73 3.17 14.99
CA ILE A 34 -3.32 1.92 15.44
C ILE A 34 -4.68 1.78 14.73
N PRO A 35 -4.81 0.84 13.78
CA PRO A 35 -6.06 0.67 13.04
C PRO A 35 -7.22 0.26 13.95
N LEU A 36 -8.44 0.72 13.63
CA LEU A 36 -9.65 0.40 14.38
C LEU A 36 -9.89 -1.11 14.55
N PRO A 37 -9.67 -1.98 13.54
CA PRO A 37 -9.77 -3.42 13.74
C PRO A 37 -8.79 -3.97 14.78
N ALA A 38 -7.58 -3.40 14.89
CA ALA A 38 -6.61 -3.76 15.92
C ALA A 38 -7.10 -3.38 17.33
N ILE A 39 -7.66 -2.18 17.48
CA ILE A 39 -8.30 -1.71 18.73
C ILE A 39 -9.49 -2.61 19.10
N ALA A 40 -10.32 -2.96 18.11
CA ALA A 40 -11.54 -3.71 18.34
C ALA A 40 -11.30 -5.14 18.86
N GLY A 41 -10.27 -5.82 18.34
CA GLY A 41 -10.02 -7.23 18.65
C GLY A 41 -8.88 -7.53 19.63
N ASN A 42 -8.00 -6.58 19.92
CA ASN A 42 -6.92 -6.80 20.90
C ASN A 42 -7.34 -6.35 22.30
N GLN A 43 -7.24 -7.26 23.27
CA GLN A 43 -7.61 -6.98 24.65
C GLN A 43 -6.70 -5.94 25.33
N THR A 44 -5.48 -5.73 24.84
CA THR A 44 -4.61 -4.66 25.35
C THR A 44 -5.19 -3.26 25.11
N PHE A 45 -6.12 -3.11 24.17
CA PHE A 45 -6.81 -1.85 23.88
C PHE A 45 -8.22 -1.78 24.49
N ALA A 46 -8.54 -2.61 25.48
CA ALA A 46 -9.87 -2.62 26.10
C ALA A 46 -10.31 -1.24 26.64
N SER A 47 -9.41 -0.50 27.28
CA SER A 47 -9.70 0.85 27.79
C SER A 47 -9.94 1.85 26.66
N VAL A 48 -9.12 1.81 25.61
CA VAL A 48 -9.30 2.66 24.42
C VAL A 48 -10.64 2.35 23.75
N ARG A 49 -10.98 1.06 23.60
CA ARG A 49 -12.26 0.62 23.05
C ARG A 49 -13.44 1.16 23.87
N HIS A 50 -13.35 1.11 25.21
CA HIS A 50 -14.39 1.64 26.10
C HIS A 50 -14.57 3.15 25.94
N ILE A 51 -13.48 3.91 25.84
CA ILE A 51 -13.53 5.36 25.59
C ILE A 51 -14.27 5.63 24.27
N LEU A 52 -13.87 4.96 23.19
CA LEU A 52 -14.44 5.18 21.86
C LEU A 52 -15.92 4.80 21.72
N THR A 53 -16.41 3.81 22.48
CA THR A 53 -17.80 3.32 22.34
C THR A 53 -18.75 3.80 23.42
N ALA A 54 -18.30 3.97 24.66
CA ALA A 54 -19.17 4.21 25.81
C ALA A 54 -18.99 5.59 26.45
N VAL A 55 -17.78 6.17 26.40
CA VAL A 55 -17.50 7.47 27.01
C VAL A 55 -17.74 8.59 26.00
N ASP A 56 -16.95 8.61 24.92
CA ASP A 56 -17.01 9.67 23.91
C ASP A 56 -18.02 9.33 22.79
N ALA A 57 -18.42 8.05 22.69
CA ALA A 57 -19.35 7.52 21.69
C ALA A 57 -19.02 7.88 20.22
N THR A 58 -17.74 8.16 19.92
CA THR A 58 -17.29 8.53 18.57
C THR A 58 -17.32 7.35 17.59
N VAL A 59 -17.37 6.11 18.10
CA VAL A 59 -17.47 4.89 17.30
C VAL A 59 -18.67 4.08 17.76
N PRO A 60 -19.70 3.89 16.92
CA PRO A 60 -20.85 3.05 17.26
C PRO A 60 -20.43 1.61 17.56
N GLN A 61 -21.08 0.97 18.53
CA GLN A 61 -20.76 -0.42 18.92
C GLN A 61 -20.86 -1.38 17.73
N GLN A 62 -21.85 -1.20 16.84
CA GLN A 62 -21.99 -2.00 15.62
C GLN A 62 -20.76 -1.92 14.70
N LEU A 63 -20.15 -0.74 14.57
CA LEU A 63 -18.92 -0.55 13.80
C LEU A 63 -17.73 -1.19 14.50
N MET A 64 -17.67 -1.13 15.83
CA MET A 64 -16.64 -1.81 16.63
C MET A 64 -16.71 -3.33 16.47
N ASP A 65 -17.92 -3.90 16.49
CA ASP A 65 -18.15 -5.34 16.30
C ASP A 65 -17.77 -5.76 14.87
N LEU A 66 -18.10 -4.95 13.86
CA LEU A 66 -17.68 -5.17 12.49
C LEU A 66 -16.15 -5.11 12.34
N ALA A 67 -15.50 -4.13 12.95
CA ALA A 67 -14.04 -4.00 12.95
C ALA A 67 -13.37 -5.21 13.62
N ARG A 68 -13.95 -5.72 14.71
CA ARG A 68 -13.46 -6.92 15.42
C ARG A 68 -13.45 -8.16 14.54
N LYS A 69 -14.44 -8.35 13.65
CA LYS A 69 -14.45 -9.45 12.66
C LYS A 69 -13.24 -9.44 11.73
N HIS A 70 -12.58 -8.28 11.60
CA HIS A 70 -11.38 -8.11 10.80
C HIS A 70 -10.10 -8.06 11.64
N TYR A 71 -10.13 -8.24 12.96
CA TYR A 71 -8.94 -8.11 13.81
C TYR A 71 -7.72 -8.92 13.34
N HIS A 72 -7.92 -10.22 13.07
CA HIS A 72 -6.84 -11.11 12.59
C HIS A 72 -6.21 -10.63 11.28
N LYS A 73 -6.91 -9.76 10.56
CA LYS A 73 -6.45 -9.16 9.32
C LYS A 73 -5.48 -7.98 9.51
N PHE A 74 -5.45 -7.42 10.73
CA PHE A 74 -4.67 -6.23 11.12
C PHE A 74 -3.65 -6.54 12.22
N LEU A 75 -3.29 -7.82 12.40
CA LEU A 75 -2.29 -8.22 13.40
C LEU A 75 -0.96 -7.51 13.14
N SER A 76 -0.52 -6.79 14.16
CA SER A 76 0.63 -5.92 14.18
C SER A 76 1.94 -6.69 14.16
N GLY A 77 2.77 -6.35 13.19
CA GLY A 77 4.22 -6.52 13.17
C GLY A 77 4.82 -5.39 12.35
N ASN A 78 6.13 -5.16 12.48
CA ASN A 78 6.95 -4.10 11.84
C ASN A 78 6.88 -4.04 10.28
N LEU A 79 6.04 -4.90 9.68
CA LEU A 79 5.94 -5.19 8.27
C LEU A 79 4.73 -4.56 7.57
N MET A 80 3.71 -4.01 8.24
CA MET A 80 2.42 -3.72 7.55
C MET A 80 1.66 -2.43 7.92
N GLY A 81 2.16 -1.56 8.80
CA GLY A 81 1.40 -0.40 9.30
C GLY A 81 0.80 0.52 8.20
N THR A 82 1.54 0.74 7.12
CA THR A 82 1.19 1.64 6.00
C THR A 82 0.28 1.05 4.93
N ARG A 83 0.12 -0.28 4.88
CA ARG A 83 -0.50 -0.97 3.74
C ARG A 83 -1.96 -1.34 3.99
N HIS A 84 -2.62 -0.59 4.86
CA HIS A 84 -4.08 -0.59 5.05
C HIS A 84 -4.66 0.57 4.26
N LEU A 85 -5.02 0.30 3.01
CA LEU A 85 -5.40 1.31 2.04
C LEU A 85 -6.90 1.51 2.04
N HIS A 86 -7.34 2.76 2.13
CA HIS A 86 -8.76 3.11 2.04
C HIS A 86 -9.03 4.22 1.01
N ALA A 87 -8.00 4.87 0.49
CA ALA A 87 -8.15 5.93 -0.51
C ALA A 87 -7.00 5.91 -1.53
N PHE A 88 -7.26 6.49 -2.71
CA PHE A 88 -6.19 6.89 -3.63
C PHE A 88 -5.37 8.04 -3.03
N GLY A 89 -4.13 8.20 -3.47
CA GLY A 89 -3.20 9.19 -2.92
C GLY A 89 -2.62 8.84 -1.54
N GLN A 90 -3.18 7.85 -0.84
CA GLN A 90 -2.68 7.41 0.47
C GLN A 90 -1.23 6.90 0.36
N PRO A 91 -0.26 7.46 1.11
CA PRO A 91 1.13 7.05 1.04
C PRO A 91 1.40 5.69 1.71
N PHE A 92 2.28 4.90 1.09
CA PHE A 92 2.82 3.66 1.65
C PHE A 92 4.22 3.34 1.11
N ASP A 93 4.94 2.48 1.83
CA ASP A 93 6.28 2.05 1.45
C ASP A 93 6.31 0.78 0.59
N ILE A 94 7.23 0.76 -0.36
CA ILE A 94 7.62 -0.41 -1.15
C ILE A 94 9.14 -0.57 -1.09
N PRO A 95 9.67 -1.65 -0.49
CA PRO A 95 11.06 -2.05 -0.68
C PRO A 95 11.25 -2.64 -2.08
N LEU A 96 12.24 -2.12 -2.82
CA LEU A 96 12.46 -2.43 -4.25
C LEU A 96 13.12 -3.80 -4.46
N ASP A 97 13.78 -4.35 -3.46
CA ASP A 97 14.43 -5.67 -3.47
C ASP A 97 13.52 -6.82 -3.03
N ARG A 98 12.25 -6.53 -2.71
CA ARG A 98 11.32 -7.53 -2.19
C ARG A 98 10.39 -8.09 -3.26
N GLY A 99 10.27 -9.42 -3.24
CA GLY A 99 9.54 -10.12 -4.29
C GLY A 99 8.01 -10.17 -4.18
N LYS A 100 7.45 -9.92 -2.99
CA LYS A 100 6.01 -10.03 -2.72
C LYS A 100 5.60 -8.94 -1.74
N ILE A 101 4.51 -8.24 -2.04
CA ILE A 101 3.95 -7.20 -1.20
C ILE A 101 2.45 -7.45 -1.03
N THR A 102 1.96 -7.31 0.20
CA THR A 102 0.56 -7.52 0.55
C THR A 102 -0.04 -6.19 1.00
N PHE A 103 -1.24 -5.90 0.49
CA PHE A 103 -2.05 -4.76 0.88
C PHE A 103 -3.38 -5.25 1.43
N ALA A 104 -3.83 -4.65 2.53
CA ALA A 104 -5.21 -4.74 2.98
C ALA A 104 -5.96 -3.53 2.42
N VAL A 105 -6.98 -3.76 1.61
CA VAL A 105 -7.82 -2.70 1.04
C VAL A 105 -9.13 -2.67 1.81
N VAL A 106 -9.41 -1.54 2.43
CA VAL A 106 -10.46 -1.34 3.43
C VAL A 106 -11.62 -0.58 2.80
N GLY A 107 -12.77 -1.24 2.71
CA GLY A 107 -14.02 -0.62 2.27
C GLY A 107 -14.90 -0.21 3.44
N LYS A 108 -16.15 0.16 3.11
CA LYS A 108 -17.19 0.51 4.07
C LYS A 108 -17.42 -0.60 5.11
N ASP A 109 -17.64 -1.82 4.62
CA ASP A 109 -18.07 -2.98 5.39
C ASP A 109 -17.18 -4.24 5.24
N ARG A 110 -16.19 -4.19 4.33
CA ARG A 110 -15.32 -5.32 4.03
C ARG A 110 -13.84 -4.94 3.90
N VAL A 111 -12.98 -5.94 4.10
CA VAL A 111 -11.52 -5.83 3.90
C VAL A 111 -11.05 -6.97 3.00
N ALA A 112 -10.42 -6.60 1.89
CA ALA A 112 -9.87 -7.52 0.90
C ALA A 112 -8.33 -7.41 0.83
N TYR A 113 -7.66 -8.44 0.29
CA TYR A 113 -6.20 -8.49 0.23
C TYR A 113 -5.66 -8.58 -1.18
N ALA A 114 -4.86 -7.61 -1.58
CA ALA A 114 -4.08 -7.69 -2.80
C ALA A 114 -2.67 -8.21 -2.48
N ARG A 115 -2.30 -9.34 -3.10
CA ARG A 115 -0.94 -9.88 -3.05
C ARG A 115 -0.26 -9.65 -4.38
N LEU A 116 0.60 -8.63 -4.42
CA LEU A 116 1.31 -8.23 -5.62
C LEU A 116 2.69 -8.89 -5.65
N LYS A 117 3.04 -9.40 -6.82
CA LYS A 117 4.35 -10.01 -7.10
C LYS A 117 5.01 -9.20 -8.21
N ASN A 118 6.34 -9.15 -8.16
CA ASN A 118 7.14 -8.61 -9.25
C ASN A 118 6.81 -7.15 -9.60
N ILE A 119 6.63 -6.29 -8.58
CA ILE A 119 6.39 -4.86 -8.80
C ILE A 119 7.65 -4.23 -9.40
N SER A 120 8.77 -4.36 -8.69
CA SER A 120 10.10 -3.80 -8.99
C SER A 120 11.10 -4.82 -9.55
N SER A 121 10.66 -6.04 -9.86
CA SER A 121 11.52 -7.12 -10.38
C SER A 121 11.00 -7.65 -11.70
N PHE A 122 11.92 -8.23 -12.47
CA PHE A 122 11.62 -8.88 -13.73
C PHE A 122 12.26 -10.25 -13.80
N HIS A 123 11.93 -11.02 -14.84
CA HIS A 123 12.50 -12.35 -15.06
C HIS A 123 13.27 -12.37 -16.38
N THR A 124 14.37 -13.11 -16.40
CA THR A 124 15.12 -13.50 -17.60
C THR A 124 15.05 -15.03 -17.77
N GLY A 125 15.40 -15.53 -18.96
CA GLY A 125 15.21 -16.94 -19.35
C GLY A 125 14.02 -17.15 -20.29
N ARG A 126 13.91 -18.35 -20.88
CA ARG A 126 12.82 -18.74 -21.80
C ARG A 126 11.80 -19.67 -21.12
N CYS A 127 10.62 -19.76 -21.73
CA CYS A 127 9.52 -20.69 -21.38
C CYS A 127 9.95 -22.17 -21.47
N PRO A 128 9.11 -23.13 -21.01
CA PRO A 128 9.52 -24.53 -20.77
C PRO A 128 10.09 -25.20 -22.02
N GLY A 129 11.30 -25.74 -21.91
CA GLY A 129 11.99 -26.47 -22.98
C GLY A 129 13.49 -26.14 -23.09
N ASP A 130 13.90 -24.98 -22.60
CA ASP A 130 15.32 -24.61 -22.50
C ASP A 130 15.88 -24.97 -21.12
N SER A 131 17.15 -25.38 -21.07
CA SER A 131 17.89 -25.81 -19.87
C SER A 131 18.17 -24.68 -18.87
N GLU A 132 17.93 -23.44 -19.27
CA GLU A 132 18.22 -22.22 -18.48
C GLU A 132 17.06 -21.88 -17.55
N PRO A 133 17.26 -21.86 -16.22
CA PRO A 133 16.20 -21.58 -15.26
C PRO A 133 15.67 -20.14 -15.39
N LEU A 134 14.36 -19.97 -15.14
CA LEU A 134 13.73 -18.65 -15.06
C LEU A 134 14.33 -17.89 -13.87
N GLU A 135 15.26 -16.98 -14.15
CA GLU A 135 15.95 -16.20 -13.14
C GLU A 135 15.19 -14.91 -12.85
N ARG A 136 15.08 -14.56 -11.57
CA ARG A 136 14.39 -13.36 -11.11
C ARG A 136 15.37 -12.30 -10.65
N HIS A 137 15.19 -11.11 -11.17
CA HIS A 137 16.11 -10.00 -11.07
C HIS A 137 15.53 -8.84 -10.25
N PHE A 138 16.32 -8.34 -9.30
CA PHE A 138 16.05 -7.13 -8.52
C PHE A 138 17.14 -6.10 -8.81
N PRO A 139 16.98 -5.29 -9.86
CA PRO A 139 18.03 -4.38 -10.32
C PRO A 139 18.35 -3.24 -9.35
N VAL A 140 17.37 -2.87 -8.52
CA VAL A 140 17.41 -1.68 -7.67
C VAL A 140 17.07 -2.08 -6.25
N SER A 141 17.84 -1.57 -5.29
CA SER A 141 17.61 -1.66 -3.84
C SER A 141 17.17 -0.32 -3.28
N GLY A 142 16.69 -0.31 -2.04
CA GLY A 142 16.13 0.87 -1.38
C GLY A 142 14.63 0.76 -1.18
N THR A 143 14.08 1.74 -0.47
CA THR A 143 12.65 1.81 -0.17
C THR A 143 12.08 3.10 -0.73
N ILE A 144 10.97 2.99 -1.46
CA ILE A 144 10.24 4.15 -1.97
C ILE A 144 8.95 4.37 -1.18
N ILE A 145 8.57 5.63 -1.02
CA ILE A 145 7.23 6.03 -0.63
C ILE A 145 6.45 6.33 -1.90
N CYS A 146 5.29 5.72 -2.03
CA CYS A 146 4.45 5.79 -3.21
C CYS A 146 2.98 5.81 -2.81
N CYS A 147 2.11 6.11 -3.77
CA CYS A 147 0.67 5.97 -3.61
C CYS A 147 0.06 5.32 -4.84
N PHE A 148 -1.14 4.79 -4.68
CA PHE A 148 -1.97 4.38 -5.79
C PHE A 148 -2.79 5.57 -6.30
N GLU A 149 -2.97 5.64 -7.60
CA GLU A 149 -3.87 6.59 -8.26
C GLU A 149 -4.66 5.90 -9.39
N PRO A 150 -5.85 6.41 -9.75
CA PRO A 150 -6.53 6.03 -10.98
C PRO A 150 -5.66 6.39 -12.18
N SER A 151 -5.57 5.49 -13.16
CA SER A 151 -4.78 5.78 -14.35
C SER A 151 -5.44 6.81 -15.25
N SER A 152 -4.71 7.87 -15.60
CA SER A 152 -5.09 8.87 -16.59
C SER A 152 -4.55 8.59 -18.00
N LEU A 153 -3.91 7.43 -18.21
CA LEU A 153 -3.31 7.08 -19.50
C LEU A 153 -4.39 6.83 -20.57
N PRO A 154 -4.25 7.34 -21.81
CA PRO A 154 -5.26 7.20 -22.86
C PRO A 154 -5.66 5.74 -23.14
N GLU A 155 -4.72 4.80 -23.11
CA GLU A 155 -4.99 3.36 -23.32
C GLU A 155 -5.83 2.70 -22.21
N HIS A 156 -5.99 3.38 -21.07
CA HIS A 156 -6.79 2.94 -19.93
C HIS A 156 -8.14 3.66 -19.86
N SER A 157 -8.47 4.50 -20.84
CA SER A 157 -9.76 5.18 -20.89
C SER A 157 -10.94 4.20 -20.79
N GLY A 158 -11.92 4.56 -19.95
CA GLY A 158 -13.09 3.73 -19.67
C GLY A 158 -12.83 2.49 -18.79
N LYS A 159 -11.62 2.32 -18.26
CA LYS A 159 -11.26 1.17 -17.40
C LYS A 159 -10.89 1.61 -15.99
N ARG A 160 -11.14 0.74 -15.02
CA ARG A 160 -10.63 0.92 -13.65
C ARG A 160 -9.23 0.34 -13.54
N VAL A 161 -8.25 1.15 -13.94
CA VAL A 161 -6.83 0.80 -13.86
C VAL A 161 -6.16 1.59 -12.76
N VAL A 162 -5.39 0.90 -11.92
CA VAL A 162 -4.58 1.49 -10.86
C VAL A 162 -3.13 1.54 -11.31
N VAL A 163 -2.47 2.69 -11.10
CA VAL A 163 -1.02 2.86 -11.29
C VAL A 163 -0.36 3.27 -9.97
N LEU A 164 0.97 3.18 -9.93
CA LEU A 164 1.78 3.56 -8.77
C LEU A 164 2.53 4.84 -9.06
N ARG A 165 2.30 5.89 -8.25
CA ARG A 165 3.04 7.14 -8.28
C ARG A 165 4.16 7.09 -7.25
N VAL A 166 5.39 7.32 -7.66
CA VAL A 166 6.52 7.45 -6.74
C VAL A 166 6.49 8.84 -6.14
N LEU A 167 6.37 8.95 -4.82
CA LEU A 167 6.37 10.25 -4.14
C LEU A 167 7.80 10.68 -3.84
N ARG A 168 8.62 9.77 -3.30
CA ARG A 168 10.02 10.01 -2.93
C ARG A 168 10.72 8.71 -2.51
N SER A 169 12.03 8.76 -2.32
CA SER A 169 12.78 7.73 -1.59
C SER A 169 12.62 7.91 -0.08
N LEU A 170 12.78 6.81 0.65
CA LEU A 170 12.90 6.83 2.11
C LEU A 170 14.30 7.30 2.50
N GLU A 171 14.42 8.18 3.49
CA GLU A 171 15.68 8.89 3.78
C GLU A 171 16.79 7.94 4.23
N TRP A 172 16.48 7.01 5.14
CA TRP A 172 17.46 6.05 5.66
C TRP A 172 17.75 4.87 4.72
N ASP A 173 16.94 4.66 3.68
CA ASP A 173 17.11 3.56 2.71
C ASP A 173 16.94 4.07 1.26
N PRO A 174 17.88 4.92 0.80
CA PRO A 174 17.77 5.56 -0.51
C PRO A 174 17.87 4.54 -1.65
N ILE A 175 17.30 4.92 -2.78
CA ILE A 175 17.35 4.15 -4.03
C ILE A 175 18.81 4.03 -4.48
N ARG A 176 19.23 2.81 -4.82
CA ARG A 176 20.59 2.51 -5.29
C ARG A 176 20.61 1.28 -6.19
N PRO A 177 21.63 1.10 -7.05
CA PRO A 177 21.86 -0.18 -7.71
C PRO A 177 21.95 -1.31 -6.70
N ASN A 178 21.30 -2.44 -6.96
CA ASN A 178 21.42 -3.58 -6.07
C ASN A 178 22.81 -4.22 -6.23
N PRO A 179 23.64 -4.31 -5.17
CA PRO A 179 25.00 -4.85 -5.27
C PRO A 179 25.05 -6.33 -5.64
N THR A 180 23.96 -7.09 -5.45
CA THR A 180 23.88 -8.51 -5.81
C THR A 180 23.31 -8.72 -7.21
N TYR A 181 23.07 -7.65 -7.97
CA TYR A 181 22.50 -7.73 -9.30
C TYR A 181 23.54 -8.16 -10.34
N THR A 182 23.30 -9.32 -10.97
CA THR A 182 24.14 -9.89 -12.03
C THR A 182 23.41 -10.01 -13.37
N GLY A 183 22.24 -9.37 -13.48
CA GLY A 183 21.39 -9.46 -14.67
C GLY A 183 21.83 -8.53 -15.81
N PRO A 184 21.02 -8.46 -16.90
CA PRO A 184 21.32 -7.64 -18.06
C PRO A 184 21.35 -6.13 -17.76
N PRO A 185 21.89 -5.30 -18.65
CA PRO A 185 21.80 -3.85 -18.50
C PRO A 185 20.36 -3.38 -18.27
N ILE A 186 20.18 -2.55 -17.25
CA ILE A 186 18.88 -2.08 -16.80
C ILE A 186 18.56 -0.77 -17.54
N PRO A 187 17.41 -0.67 -18.22
CA PRO A 187 16.97 0.60 -18.79
C PRO A 187 16.85 1.68 -17.71
N PRO A 188 17.37 2.91 -17.93
CA PRO A 188 17.31 4.00 -16.95
C PRO A 188 15.89 4.29 -16.45
N GLU A 189 14.87 4.05 -17.27
CA GLU A 189 13.45 4.26 -16.94
C GLU A 189 12.96 3.36 -15.80
N LEU A 190 13.66 2.26 -15.51
CA LEU A 190 13.31 1.38 -14.39
C LEU A 190 13.79 1.90 -13.03
N TYR A 191 14.65 2.93 -13.01
CA TYR A 191 15.01 3.60 -11.77
C TYR A 191 13.84 4.49 -11.31
N PRO A 192 13.24 4.24 -10.13
CA PRO A 192 12.10 5.03 -9.68
C PRO A 192 12.51 6.50 -9.44
N GLN A 193 11.69 7.44 -9.91
CA GLN A 193 11.91 8.87 -9.76
C GLN A 193 10.71 9.53 -9.08
N ALA A 194 10.98 10.46 -8.16
CA ALA A 194 9.93 11.22 -7.48
C ALA A 194 9.03 11.96 -8.49
N GLY A 195 7.73 11.93 -8.24
CA GLY A 195 6.70 12.50 -9.11
C GLY A 195 6.34 11.66 -10.35
N GLN A 196 7.12 10.63 -10.69
CA GLN A 196 6.87 9.79 -11.87
C GLN A 196 6.05 8.55 -11.54
N LEU A 197 5.44 7.96 -12.57
CA LEU A 197 4.83 6.65 -12.46
C LEU A 197 5.91 5.57 -12.37
N LEU A 198 5.68 4.58 -11.50
CA LEU A 198 6.59 3.45 -11.36
C LEU A 198 6.61 2.65 -12.66
N MET A 199 7.81 2.40 -13.17
CA MET A 199 8.02 1.57 -14.34
C MET A 199 8.28 0.13 -13.95
N THR A 200 7.89 -0.79 -14.83
CA THR A 200 8.14 -2.22 -14.71
C THR A 200 8.67 -2.76 -16.02
N PHE A 201 9.39 -3.87 -15.97
CA PHE A 201 9.93 -4.52 -17.15
C PHE A 201 9.11 -5.77 -17.47
N ARG A 202 8.27 -5.67 -18.51
CA ARG A 202 7.44 -6.79 -18.99
C ARG A 202 7.61 -6.96 -20.49
N TYR A 203 7.64 -8.21 -20.94
CA TYR A 203 7.83 -8.54 -22.36
C TYR A 203 9.06 -7.84 -22.98
N ARG A 204 10.15 -7.78 -22.20
CA ARG A 204 11.42 -7.14 -22.56
C ARG A 204 11.34 -5.64 -22.90
N LYS A 205 10.31 -4.94 -22.41
CA LYS A 205 10.15 -3.50 -22.58
C LYS A 205 9.79 -2.83 -21.26
N PRO A 206 10.38 -1.66 -20.94
CA PRO A 206 9.88 -0.81 -19.87
C PRO A 206 8.44 -0.38 -20.19
N ARG A 207 7.56 -0.44 -19.20
CA ARG A 207 6.18 0.04 -19.28
C ARG A 207 5.76 0.59 -17.92
N VAL A 208 4.77 1.46 -17.91
CA VAL A 208 4.12 1.88 -16.67
C VAL A 208 3.57 0.66 -15.95
N TRP A 209 3.86 0.57 -14.65
CA TRP A 209 3.23 -0.41 -13.78
C TRP A 209 1.73 -0.06 -13.66
N ALA A 210 0.88 -0.97 -14.13
CA ALA A 210 -0.56 -0.78 -14.15
C ALA A 210 -1.28 -2.09 -13.85
N LEU A 211 -2.41 -1.98 -13.15
CA LEU A 211 -3.28 -3.11 -12.83
C LEU A 211 -4.74 -2.77 -13.15
N ASP A 212 -5.31 -3.52 -14.08
CA ASP A 212 -6.75 -3.50 -14.36
C ASP A 212 -7.50 -4.35 -13.32
N VAL A 213 -8.35 -3.69 -12.52
CA VAL A 213 -9.07 -4.34 -11.42
C VAL A 213 -10.23 -5.21 -11.91
N ASP A 214 -10.70 -4.98 -13.14
CA ASP A 214 -11.84 -5.67 -13.75
C ASP A 214 -11.41 -6.77 -14.72
N ARG A 215 -10.10 -6.96 -14.89
CA ARG A 215 -9.55 -7.99 -15.78
C ARG A 215 -10.02 -9.38 -15.39
N SER A 216 -10.85 -9.97 -16.24
CA SER A 216 -11.22 -11.38 -16.20
C SER A 216 -10.14 -12.22 -16.91
N GLY A 217 -9.60 -13.23 -16.22
CA GLY A 217 -8.59 -14.13 -16.77
C GLY A 217 -9.00 -15.59 -16.55
N TRP A 218 -8.95 -16.40 -17.61
CA TRP A 218 -9.52 -17.76 -17.65
C TRP A 218 -8.91 -18.79 -16.67
N LYS A 219 -7.82 -18.50 -15.94
CA LYS A 219 -7.16 -19.51 -15.07
C LYS A 219 -6.52 -18.99 -13.77
N ARG A 220 -6.60 -17.70 -13.44
CA ARG A 220 -6.00 -17.15 -12.21
C ARG A 220 -6.88 -16.06 -11.60
N SER A 221 -7.09 -16.15 -10.29
CA SER A 221 -7.67 -15.08 -9.47
C SER A 221 -6.97 -13.75 -9.79
N ASN A 222 -7.74 -12.72 -10.14
CA ASN A 222 -7.20 -11.38 -10.42
C ASN A 222 -6.66 -10.77 -9.12
N THR A 223 -5.33 -10.72 -8.98
CA THR A 223 -4.68 -10.15 -7.80
C THR A 223 -4.94 -8.66 -7.60
N ALA A 224 -5.45 -7.98 -8.63
CA ALA A 224 -5.81 -6.57 -8.61
C ALA A 224 -7.26 -6.30 -8.16
N ALA A 225 -8.15 -7.30 -8.23
CA ALA A 225 -9.58 -7.12 -7.90
C ALA A 225 -9.84 -6.45 -6.52
N PRO A 226 -9.06 -6.69 -5.46
CA PRO A 226 -9.23 -5.98 -4.19
C PRO A 226 -9.14 -4.45 -4.28
N PHE A 227 -8.40 -3.91 -5.27
CA PHE A 227 -8.29 -2.46 -5.46
C PHE A 227 -9.55 -1.82 -6.05
N ALA A 228 -10.54 -2.59 -6.51
CA ALA A 228 -11.86 -2.07 -6.86
C ALA A 228 -12.49 -1.30 -5.70
N ILE A 229 -12.19 -1.69 -4.46
CA ILE A 229 -12.63 -1.00 -3.24
C ILE A 229 -12.14 0.46 -3.21
N LEU A 230 -10.95 0.78 -3.73
CA LEU A 230 -10.47 2.17 -3.75
C LEU A 230 -11.32 3.05 -4.68
N PHE A 231 -11.77 2.50 -5.81
CA PHE A 231 -12.71 3.18 -6.70
C PHE A 231 -14.09 3.35 -6.04
N GLU A 232 -14.60 2.31 -5.38
CA GLU A 232 -15.87 2.38 -4.64
C GLU A 232 -15.81 3.46 -3.54
N ASN A 233 -14.72 3.49 -2.76
CA ASN A 233 -14.52 4.50 -1.73
C ASN A 233 -14.38 5.91 -2.33
N ALA A 234 -13.70 6.06 -3.47
CA ALA A 234 -13.59 7.36 -4.15
C ALA A 234 -14.95 7.88 -4.62
N LEU A 235 -15.83 7.00 -5.10
CA LEU A 235 -17.20 7.35 -5.48
C LEU A 235 -18.08 7.71 -4.26
N GLU A 236 -17.99 6.94 -3.18
CA GLU A 236 -18.81 7.14 -1.97
C GLU A 236 -18.35 8.35 -1.15
N TYR A 237 -17.04 8.58 -1.04
CA TYR A 237 -16.45 9.55 -0.10
C TYR A 237 -15.70 10.71 -0.76
N GLY A 238 -15.71 10.81 -2.09
CA GLY A 238 -15.09 11.92 -2.83
C GLY A 238 -13.55 11.91 -2.79
N SER A 239 -12.93 10.76 -2.52
CA SER A 239 -11.46 10.62 -2.44
C SER A 239 -10.80 10.48 -3.82
N LEU A 240 -11.15 11.37 -4.75
CA LEU A 240 -10.37 11.57 -5.99
C LEU A 240 -9.27 12.57 -5.65
N ALA A 241 -8.04 12.06 -5.56
CA ALA A 241 -6.84 12.89 -5.40
C ALA A 241 -6.57 13.70 -6.68
#